data_AF-A0A1Z5SN05-F1
#
_entry.id   AF-A0A1Z5SN05-F1
#
_cell.length_a   1.000
_cell.length_b   1.000
_cell.length_c   1.000
_cell.angle_alpha   90.00
_cell.angle_beta   90.00
_cell.angle_gamma   90.00
#
_symmetry.space_group_name_H-M   'P 1'
#
loop_
_entity.id
_entity.type
_entity.pdbx_description
1 polymer ?
#
loop_
_entity_poly.entity_id
_entity_poly.type
_entity_poly.pdbx_seq_one_letter_code
_entity_poly.pdbx_strand_id
1 'polypeptide(L)'
;MNEQYGTPKLLYSSECYNDDVPYWVDLPYEEDLPEAEREGMLLVPYNYDCNDGKFHMAPGFMSSAGQTYEDYLKSTFDCLYREGGKMMNIPLHSRITGKAGRCEALRRFCEYVSQKKGVWVTTRRDIANHYRTTFPYKPGSARGGQ
;
A
#
# COMPACT_ATOMS: atom_id res chain seq x y z
N MET A 1 -23.40 14.80 -5.87
CA MET A 1 -22.95 15.29 -4.56
C MET A 1 -24.17 15.54 -3.68
N ASN A 2 -24.28 14.92 -2.50
CA ASN A 2 -25.36 15.19 -1.55
C ASN A 2 -24.83 16.26 -0.57
N GLU A 3 -25.15 17.53 -0.84
CA GLU A 3 -24.66 18.72 -0.11
C GLU A 3 -24.95 18.66 1.41
N GLN A 4 -25.87 17.78 1.82
CA GLN A 4 -26.38 17.66 3.18
C GLN A 4 -25.38 17.12 4.21
N TYR A 5 -24.34 16.36 3.82
CA TYR A 5 -23.49 15.64 4.79
C TYR A 5 -21.98 15.96 4.73
N GLY A 6 -21.53 16.82 3.81
CA GLY A 6 -20.17 17.37 3.83
C GLY A 6 -19.05 16.34 3.95
N THR A 7 -19.23 15.11 3.46
CA THR A 7 -18.21 14.06 3.60
C THR A 7 -16.96 14.48 2.83
N PRO A 8 -15.81 14.64 3.50
CA PRO A 8 -14.61 15.11 2.84
C PRO A 8 -14.17 14.12 1.76
N LYS A 9 -13.78 14.65 0.60
CA LYS A 9 -13.24 13.87 -0.50
C LYS A 9 -11.99 13.12 -0.05
N LEU A 10 -11.97 11.81 -0.27
CA LEU A 10 -10.83 10.97 0.07
C LEU A 10 -9.67 11.24 -0.90
N LEU A 11 -8.45 11.29 -0.37
CA LEU A 11 -7.24 11.45 -1.18
C LEU A 11 -6.96 10.21 -2.03
N TYR A 12 -7.19 9.03 -1.44
CA TYR A 12 -7.06 7.71 -2.04
C TYR A 12 -7.89 6.68 -1.25
N SER A 13 -8.09 5.50 -1.82
CA SER A 13 -8.57 4.29 -1.13
C SER A 13 -7.53 3.16 -1.21
N SER A 14 -7.47 2.32 -0.18
CA SER A 14 -6.59 1.14 -0.14
C SER A 14 -7.36 -0.18 -0.06
N GLU A 15 -8.67 -0.15 -0.30
CA GLU A 15 -9.53 -1.34 -0.34
C GLU A 15 -9.37 -2.12 -1.65
N CYS A 16 -8.12 -2.48 -1.98
CA CYS A 16 -7.74 -3.23 -3.17
C CYS A 16 -6.40 -3.95 -2.92
N TYR A 17 -6.20 -5.10 -3.57
CA TYR A 17 -5.12 -6.05 -3.26
C TYR A 17 -4.51 -6.68 -4.52
N ASN A 18 -4.55 -5.95 -5.64
CA ASN A 18 -4.44 -6.50 -6.99
C ASN A 18 -3.35 -5.85 -7.86
N ASP A 19 -2.50 -5.00 -7.30
CA ASP A 19 -1.40 -4.36 -8.03
C ASP A 19 -0.27 -3.92 -7.07
N ASP A 20 0.93 -3.67 -7.61
CA ASP A 20 2.12 -3.21 -6.90
C ASP A 20 2.40 -1.71 -7.08
N VAL A 21 1.53 -1.01 -7.82
CA VAL A 21 1.57 0.44 -8.02
C VAL A 21 0.18 1.07 -7.85
N PRO A 22 0.09 2.36 -7.44
CA PRO A 22 -1.19 3.06 -7.46
C PRO A 22 -1.77 3.18 -8.87
N TYR A 23 -3.09 3.31 -8.95
CA TYR A 23 -3.81 3.48 -10.21
C TYR A 23 -5.15 4.19 -10.00
N TRP A 24 -5.65 4.83 -11.05
CA TRP A 24 -6.94 5.49 -11.08
C TRP A 24 -8.07 4.54 -11.47
N VAL A 25 -9.24 4.78 -10.90
CA VAL A 25 -10.49 4.20 -11.38
C VAL A 25 -11.50 5.29 -11.66
N ASP A 26 -12.26 5.12 -12.73
CA ASP A 26 -13.44 5.94 -13.00
C ASP A 26 -14.53 5.58 -11.99
N LEU A 27 -15.26 6.58 -11.53
CA LEU A 27 -16.35 6.40 -10.59
C LEU A 27 -17.65 6.20 -11.37
N PRO A 28 -18.40 5.10 -11.16
CA PRO A 28 -19.61 4.83 -11.95
C PRO A 28 -20.66 5.96 -11.91
N TYR A 29 -20.74 6.70 -10.80
CA TYR A 29 -21.67 7.83 -10.66
C TYR A 29 -21.22 9.11 -11.38
N GLU A 30 -20.02 9.14 -11.95
CA GLU A 30 -19.50 10.24 -12.76
C GLU A 30 -19.68 9.99 -14.28
N GLU A 31 -20.28 8.87 -14.67
CA GLU A 31 -20.42 8.47 -16.09
C GLU A 31 -21.20 9.48 -16.93
N ASP A 32 -22.24 10.10 -16.36
CA ASP A 32 -23.03 11.13 -17.05
C ASP A 32 -22.43 12.55 -16.94
N LEU A 33 -21.36 12.73 -16.15
CA LEU A 33 -20.72 14.03 -15.99
C LEU A 33 -19.83 14.35 -17.20
N PRO A 34 -19.71 15.65 -17.57
CA PRO A 34 -18.68 16.10 -18.49
C PRO A 34 -17.30 15.65 -18.01
N GLU A 35 -16.42 15.24 -18.93
CA GLU A 35 -15.07 14.72 -18.58
C GLU A 35 -14.27 15.68 -17.68
N ALA A 36 -14.43 16.99 -17.87
CA ALA A 36 -13.75 18.02 -17.09
C ALA A 36 -14.22 18.10 -15.62
N GLU A 37 -15.39 17.54 -15.31
CA GLU A 37 -15.97 17.49 -13.97
C GLU A 37 -15.75 16.13 -13.28
N ARG A 38 -15.24 15.12 -14.01
CA ARG A 38 -14.90 13.82 -13.45
C ARG A 38 -13.62 13.89 -12.64
N GLU A 39 -13.59 13.17 -11.54
CA GLU A 39 -12.47 13.24 -10.59
C GLU A 39 -11.81 11.89 -10.32
N GLY A 40 -12.55 10.79 -10.56
CA GLY A 40 -12.08 9.44 -10.31
C GLY A 40 -11.71 9.16 -8.85
N MET A 41 -11.21 7.95 -8.59
CA MET A 41 -10.64 7.57 -7.30
C MET A 41 -9.23 7.02 -7.50
N LEU A 42 -8.27 7.55 -6.75
CA LEU A 42 -6.94 6.97 -6.70
C LEU A 42 -6.96 5.77 -5.77
N LEU A 43 -6.58 4.61 -6.29
CA LEU A 43 -6.35 3.41 -5.51
C LEU A 43 -4.86 3.27 -5.20
N VAL A 44 -4.54 3.06 -3.92
CA VAL A 44 -3.19 2.74 -3.43
C VAL A 44 -3.28 1.34 -2.84
N PRO A 45 -2.92 0.29 -3.62
CA PRO A 45 -3.09 -1.10 -3.20
C PRO A 45 -2.49 -1.45 -1.85
N TYR A 46 -3.11 -2.41 -1.19
CA TYR A 46 -2.70 -3.01 0.08
C TYR A 46 -2.42 -4.51 -0.11
N ASN A 47 -2.04 -5.22 0.96
CA ASN A 47 -1.76 -6.65 0.91
C ASN A 47 -2.04 -7.40 2.22
N TYR A 48 -2.32 -8.70 2.12
CA TYR A 48 -2.56 -9.60 3.26
C TYR A 48 -1.38 -10.52 3.60
N ASP A 49 -0.35 -10.54 2.75
CA ASP A 49 0.77 -11.48 2.81
C ASP A 49 1.94 -10.94 3.64
N CYS A 50 2.41 -9.70 3.41
CA CYS A 50 3.41 -9.02 4.25
C CYS A 50 2.82 -8.46 5.56
N ASN A 51 1.76 -9.09 6.06
CA ASN A 51 0.90 -8.60 7.13
C ASN A 51 1.13 -9.42 8.40
N ASP A 52 1.35 -8.74 9.53
CA ASP A 52 1.58 -9.41 10.80
C ASP A 52 0.34 -10.21 11.31
N GLY A 53 -0.85 -9.99 10.73
CA GLY A 53 -2.02 -10.84 10.95
C GLY A 53 -1.75 -12.34 10.77
N LYS A 54 -0.75 -12.70 9.94
CA LYS A 54 -0.29 -14.08 9.74
C LYS A 54 0.22 -14.76 11.02
N PHE A 55 0.67 -14.00 12.04
CA PHE A 55 1.02 -14.57 13.35
C PHE A 55 -0.16 -15.23 14.09
N HIS A 56 -1.40 -14.95 13.67
CA HIS A 56 -2.62 -15.47 14.29
C HIS A 56 -3.43 -16.39 13.37
N MET A 57 -2.94 -16.69 12.17
CA MET A 57 -3.60 -17.65 11.28
C MET A 57 -3.18 -19.08 11.60
N ALA A 58 -4.08 -20.05 11.38
CA ALA A 58 -3.78 -21.47 11.51
C ALA A 58 -2.61 -21.86 10.58
N PRO A 59 -1.70 -22.76 11.02
CA PRO A 59 -1.78 -23.61 12.22
C PRO A 59 -1.25 -22.98 13.53
N GLY A 60 -1.12 -21.65 13.65
CA GLY A 60 -0.63 -20.99 14.86
C GLY A 60 0.90 -20.88 14.92
N PHE A 61 1.49 -20.78 16.12
CA PHE A 61 2.93 -20.57 16.28
C PHE A 61 3.73 -21.79 15.81
N MET A 62 4.41 -21.65 14.67
CA MET A 62 5.60 -22.43 14.34
C MET A 62 6.80 -21.83 15.10
N SER A 63 7.76 -22.67 15.51
CA SER A 63 8.95 -22.27 16.29
C SER A 63 9.78 -21.15 15.65
N SER A 64 9.56 -20.86 14.35
CA SER A 64 10.26 -19.85 13.56
C SER A 64 9.37 -18.70 13.06
N ALA A 65 8.15 -18.50 13.58
CA ALA A 65 7.19 -17.55 12.99
C ALA A 65 7.75 -16.12 12.77
N GLY A 66 8.57 -15.60 13.69
CA GLY A 66 9.21 -14.29 13.54
C GLY A 66 10.27 -14.26 12.44
N GLN A 67 11.10 -15.31 12.35
CA GLN A 67 12.12 -15.45 11.31
C GLN A 67 11.48 -15.63 9.93
N THR A 68 10.45 -16.47 9.84
CA THR A 68 9.68 -16.65 8.61
C THR A 68 9.05 -15.34 8.14
N TYR A 69 8.52 -14.52 9.05
CA TYR A 69 7.99 -13.20 8.70
C TYR A 69 9.09 -12.28 8.16
N GLU A 70 10.23 -12.18 8.85
CA GLU A 70 11.38 -11.40 8.39
C GLU A 70 11.89 -11.83 7.01
N ASP A 71 12.06 -13.14 6.80
CA ASP A 71 12.55 -13.69 5.53
C ASP A 71 11.56 -13.44 4.38
N TYR A 72 10.25 -13.50 4.67
CA TYR A 72 9.22 -13.17 3.70
C TYR A 72 9.25 -11.70 3.29
N LEU A 73 9.40 -10.79 4.27
CA LEU A 73 9.54 -9.36 3.99
C LEU A 73 10.79 -9.08 3.15
N LYS A 74 11.93 -9.68 3.49
CA LYS A 74 13.20 -9.55 2.72
C LYS A 74 13.05 -10.07 1.30
N SER A 75 12.45 -11.25 1.12
CA SER A 75 12.25 -11.87 -0.18
C SER A 75 11.34 -11.02 -1.07
N THR A 76 10.26 -10.49 -0.50
CA THR A 76 9.33 -9.58 -1.20
C THR A 76 10.04 -8.31 -1.60
N PHE A 77 10.72 -7.66 -0.66
CA PHE A 77 11.51 -6.45 -0.92
C PHE A 77 12.53 -6.67 -2.05
N ASP A 78 13.32 -7.75 -1.98
CA ASP A 78 14.37 -8.02 -2.96
C ASP A 78 13.81 -8.29 -4.36
N CYS A 79 12.63 -8.89 -4.46
CA CYS A 79 11.95 -9.08 -5.75
C CYS A 79 11.57 -7.72 -6.36
N LEU A 80 10.81 -6.91 -5.62
CA LEU A 80 10.36 -5.60 -6.07
C LEU A 80 11.52 -4.64 -6.35
N TYR A 81 12.60 -4.75 -5.57
CA TYR A 81 13.82 -3.98 -5.75
C TYR A 81 14.56 -4.37 -7.04
N ARG A 82 14.64 -5.67 -7.37
CA ARG A 82 15.23 -6.15 -8.64
C ARG A 82 14.42 -5.77 -9.87
N GLU A 83 13.10 -5.64 -9.75
CA GLU A 83 12.20 -5.29 -10.85
C GLU A 83 12.20 -3.79 -11.22
N GLY A 84 13.08 -3.00 -10.60
CA GLY A 84 13.20 -1.56 -10.86
C GLY A 84 12.44 -0.68 -9.87
N GLY A 85 11.96 -1.25 -8.76
CA GLY A 85 11.28 -0.53 -7.69
C GLY A 85 9.77 -0.48 -7.91
N LYS A 86 9.05 -1.00 -6.91
CA LYS A 86 7.58 -0.98 -6.80
C LYS A 86 7.20 -0.62 -5.37
N MET A 87 5.91 -0.38 -5.14
CA MET A 87 5.43 -0.13 -3.78
C MET A 87 5.40 -1.44 -2.99
N MET A 88 5.86 -1.39 -1.73
CA MET A 88 5.70 -2.48 -0.77
C MET A 88 4.93 -1.96 0.44
N ASN A 89 3.93 -2.71 0.87
CA ASN A 89 3.14 -2.42 2.06
C ASN A 89 3.50 -3.40 3.18
N ILE A 90 3.61 -2.91 4.41
CA ILE A 90 3.86 -3.72 5.61
C ILE A 90 2.82 -3.36 6.66
N PRO A 91 1.67 -4.05 6.66
CA PRO A 91 0.63 -3.76 7.64
C PRO A 91 0.93 -4.39 8.99
N LEU A 92 0.71 -3.60 10.03
CA LEU A 92 1.09 -3.90 11.40
C LEU A 92 -0.08 -3.64 12.34
N HIS A 93 -0.21 -4.48 13.36
CA HIS A 93 -1.18 -4.31 14.43
C HIS A 93 -0.46 -4.24 15.78
N SER A 94 -0.70 -3.21 16.58
CA SER A 94 0.00 -2.99 17.86
C SER A 94 -0.12 -4.18 18.82
N ARG A 95 -1.27 -4.86 18.82
CA ARG A 95 -1.50 -6.06 19.64
C ARG A 95 -0.72 -7.30 19.17
N ILE A 96 -0.25 -7.28 17.92
CA ILE A 96 0.46 -8.38 17.26
C ILE A 96 1.96 -8.12 17.26
N THR A 97 2.47 -7.25 16.38
CA THR A 97 3.91 -6.96 16.26
C THR A 97 4.47 -6.24 17.48
N GLY A 98 3.65 -5.55 18.26
CA GLY A 98 4.09 -4.89 19.50
C GLY A 98 4.51 -5.85 20.63
N LYS A 99 4.36 -7.16 20.47
CA LYS A 99 4.92 -8.15 21.41
C LYS A 99 6.44 -8.24 21.23
N ALA A 100 7.19 -8.23 22.33
CA ALA A 100 8.66 -8.23 22.32
C ALA A 100 9.28 -9.34 21.45
N GLY A 101 8.70 -10.55 21.45
CA GLY A 101 9.18 -11.66 20.63
C GLY A 101 8.94 -11.50 19.11
N ARG A 102 8.10 -10.55 18.69
CA ARG A 102 7.72 -10.31 17.29
C ARG A 102 8.32 -9.02 16.74
N CYS A 103 8.44 -7.97 17.56
CA CYS A 103 8.96 -6.67 17.12
C CYS A 103 10.40 -6.74 16.59
N GLU A 104 11.20 -7.71 17.06
CA GLU A 104 12.57 -7.91 16.59
C GLU A 104 12.66 -8.26 15.10
N ALA A 105 11.68 -9.00 14.57
CA ALA A 105 11.62 -9.29 13.12
C ALA A 105 11.44 -8.00 12.31
N LEU A 106 10.56 -7.10 12.78
CA LEU A 106 10.36 -5.79 12.17
C LEU A 106 11.62 -4.91 12.29
N ARG A 107 12.25 -4.86 13.47
CA ARG A 107 13.49 -4.09 13.69
C ARG A 107 14.58 -4.50 12.69
N ARG A 108 14.84 -5.80 12.57
CA ARG A 108 15.87 -6.34 11.65
C ARG A 108 15.51 -6.11 10.18
N PHE A 109 14.23 -6.15 9.81
CA PHE A 109 13.81 -5.77 8.46
C PHE A 109 14.02 -4.27 8.19
N CYS A 110 13.70 -3.39 9.13
CA CYS A 110 13.99 -1.96 8.99
C CYS A 110 15.50 -1.68 8.82
N GLU A 111 16.36 -2.38 9.56
CA GLU A 111 17.82 -2.32 9.41
C GLU A 111 18.28 -2.86 8.05
N TYR A 112 17.64 -3.91 7.54
CA TYR A 112 17.93 -4.45 6.22
C TYR A 112 17.63 -3.44 5.11
N VAL A 113 16.46 -2.80 5.16
CA VAL A 113 16.02 -1.82 4.15
C VAL A 113 16.85 -0.54 4.23
N SER A 114 17.25 -0.09 5.42
CA SER A 114 18.04 1.15 5.58
C SER A 114 19.43 1.08 4.95
N GLN A 115 19.94 -0.13 4.69
CA GLN A 115 21.21 -0.36 4.00
C GLN A 115 21.08 -0.31 2.46
N LYS A 116 19.86 -0.22 1.91
CA LYS A 116 19.59 -0.23 0.47
C LYS A 116 19.50 1.19 -0.06
N LYS A 117 20.10 1.45 -1.22
CA LYS A 117 20.06 2.77 -1.87
C LYS A 117 18.75 2.95 -2.64
N GLY A 118 18.28 4.18 -2.77
CA GLY A 118 17.10 4.48 -3.59
C GLY A 118 15.76 3.97 -3.04
N VAL A 119 15.68 3.64 -1.75
CA VAL A 119 14.42 3.26 -1.11
C VAL A 119 13.75 4.49 -0.52
N TRP A 120 12.46 4.66 -0.83
CA TRP A 120 11.61 5.70 -0.23
C TRP A 120 10.72 5.09 0.87
N VAL A 121 11.14 5.22 2.13
CA VAL A 121 10.29 4.87 3.28
C VAL A 121 9.37 6.05 3.56
N THR A 122 8.07 5.86 3.36
CA THR A 122 7.11 6.97 3.28
C THR A 122 5.72 6.59 3.77
N THR A 123 4.82 7.58 3.84
CA THR A 123 3.41 7.36 4.15
C THR A 123 2.60 7.13 2.87
N ARG A 124 1.46 6.41 2.98
CA ARG A 124 0.52 6.28 1.85
C ARG A 124 -0.04 7.62 1.38
N ARG A 125 -0.17 8.60 2.29
CA ARG A 125 -0.56 9.96 1.94
C ARG A 125 0.43 10.58 0.96
N ASP A 126 1.72 10.43 1.23
CA ASP A 126 2.76 11.00 0.38
C ASP A 126 2.88 10.27 -0.96
N ILE A 127 2.69 8.93 -0.97
CA ILE A 127 2.56 8.15 -2.22
C ILE A 127 1.38 8.68 -3.05
N ALA A 128 0.22 8.87 -2.43
CA ALA A 128 -0.95 9.39 -3.11
C ALA A 128 -0.73 10.81 -3.66
N ASN A 129 -0.18 11.72 -2.84
CA ASN A 129 0.14 13.07 -3.29
C ASN A 129 1.14 13.09 -4.45
N HIS A 130 2.20 12.27 -4.36
CA HIS A 130 3.17 12.11 -5.43
C HIS A 130 2.50 11.60 -6.71
N TYR A 131 1.68 10.57 -6.61
CA TYR A 131 1.01 9.99 -7.78
C TYR A 131 0.03 10.96 -8.43
N ARG A 132 -0.79 11.69 -7.64
CA ARG A 132 -1.72 12.69 -8.18
C ARG A 132 -1.01 13.85 -8.89
N THR A 133 0.20 14.18 -8.47
CA THR A 133 0.99 15.27 -9.07
C THR A 133 1.72 14.81 -10.32
N THR A 134 2.32 13.61 -10.29
CA THR A 134 3.13 13.05 -11.38
C THR A 134 2.31 12.36 -12.46
N PHE A 135 1.13 11.85 -12.07
CA PHE A 135 0.20 11.09 -12.90
C PHE A 135 -1.24 11.55 -12.60
N PRO A 136 -1.61 12.80 -12.92
CA PRO A 136 -2.95 13.32 -12.68
C PRO A 136 -4.04 12.43 -13.31
N TYR A 137 -5.23 12.47 -12.71
CA TYR A 137 -6.37 11.71 -13.21
C TYR A 137 -6.69 12.09 -14.66
N LYS A 138 -6.95 11.07 -15.47
CA LYS A 138 -7.44 11.19 -16.83
C LYS A 138 -8.56 10.15 -17.02
N PRO A 139 -9.79 10.56 -17.38
CA PRO A 139 -10.89 9.63 -17.61
C PRO A 139 -10.51 8.48 -18.54
N GLY A 140 -10.88 7.26 -18.16
CA GLY A 140 -10.57 6.04 -18.91
C GLY A 140 -9.10 5.59 -18.87
N SER A 141 -8.23 6.23 -18.08
CA SER A 141 -6.82 5.85 -17.95
C SER A 141 -6.46 5.44 -16.52
N ALA A 142 -6.22 4.15 -16.30
CA ALA A 142 -5.76 3.63 -15.01
C ALA A 142 -4.42 4.21 -14.55
N ARG A 143 -3.55 4.61 -15.50
CA ARG A 143 -2.27 5.25 -15.18
C ARG A 143 -2.37 6.76 -15.01
N GLY A 144 -3.53 7.37 -15.29
CA GLY A 144 -3.65 8.82 -15.43
C GLY A 144 -3.06 9.36 -16.74
N GLY A 145 -2.74 10.64 -16.79
CA GLY A 145 -1.98 11.29 -17.87
C GLY A 145 -0.73 11.98 -17.31
N GLN A 146 0.16 12.47 -18.17
CA GLN A 146 1.36 13.21 -17.74
C GLN A 146 1.04 14.43 -16.88
#